data_AF-A0A4V1XJR1-F1
#
_entry.id   AF-A0A4V1XJR1-F1
#
_cell.length_a   1.000
_cell.length_b   1.000
_cell.length_c   1.000
_cell.angle_alpha   90.00
_cell.angle_beta   90.00
_cell.angle_gamma   90.00
#
_symmetry.space_group_name_H-M   'P 1'
#
loop_
_entity.id
_entity.type
_entity.pdbx_description
1 polymer ?
#
loop_
_entity_poly.entity_id
_entity_poly.type
_entity_poly.pdbx_seq_one_letter_code
_entity_poly.pdbx_strand_id
1 'polypeptide(L)'
;MSPITEPGVPAHRKGHVPDIVFSNIPVAIGEVADAMHTGADHAALQLTVPANRTPKPDQFRLSVNDDDLETFADMVEDSAHFPPDPRDEPTR
;
A
#
# COMPACT_ATOMS: atom_id res chain seq x y z
N MET A 1 -2.70 6.01 23.34
CA MET A 1 -2.70 5.59 21.93
C MET A 1 -4.10 5.85 21.42
N SER A 2 -4.23 6.62 20.34
CA SER A 2 -5.53 7.05 19.80
C SER A 2 -5.53 6.90 18.28
N PRO A 3 -6.69 6.67 17.64
CA PRO A 3 -6.78 6.72 16.18
C PRO A 3 -6.45 8.12 15.69
N ILE A 4 -5.68 8.22 14.61
CA ILE A 4 -5.28 9.49 13.99
C ILE A 4 -5.84 9.68 12.57
N THR A 5 -6.45 8.63 12.01
CA THR A 5 -7.22 8.68 10.77
C THR A 5 -8.69 8.96 11.08
N GLU A 6 -9.39 9.67 10.19
CA GLU A 6 -10.80 10.00 10.37
C GLU A 6 -11.66 8.72 10.41
N PRO A 7 -12.38 8.46 11.52
CA PRO A 7 -13.21 7.27 11.64
C PRO A 7 -14.35 7.26 10.61
N GLY A 8 -14.51 6.14 9.92
CA GLY A 8 -15.62 5.95 8.98
C GLY A 8 -15.36 6.44 7.56
N VAL A 9 -14.18 7.01 7.27
CA VAL A 9 -13.80 7.36 5.90
C VAL A 9 -13.39 6.10 5.14
N PRO A 10 -14.07 5.75 4.03
CA PRO A 10 -13.69 4.58 3.25
C PRO A 10 -12.29 4.71 2.68
N ALA A 11 -11.46 3.68 2.93
CA ALA A 11 -10.13 3.56 2.36
C ALA A 11 -10.07 2.48 1.28
N HIS A 12 -11.21 1.94 0.87
CA HIS A 12 -11.31 0.90 -0.15
C HIS A 12 -12.45 1.20 -1.13
N ARG A 13 -12.29 0.84 -2.40
CA ARG A 13 -13.26 1.10 -3.50
C ARG A 13 -14.66 0.53 -3.23
N LYS A 14 -14.79 -0.51 -2.42
CA LYS A 14 -16.11 -1.08 -2.00
C LYS A 14 -16.73 -0.36 -0.79
N GLY A 15 -16.18 0.77 -0.36
CA GLY A 15 -16.72 1.54 0.78
C GLY A 15 -16.27 1.02 2.15
N HIS A 16 -15.28 0.12 2.22
CA HIS A 16 -14.80 -0.42 3.49
C HIS A 16 -13.80 0.55 4.15
N VAL A 17 -13.70 0.48 5.49
CA VAL A 17 -12.84 1.32 6.35
C VAL A 17 -11.71 0.48 7.03
N PRO A 18 -11.03 -0.47 6.35
CA PRO A 18 -10.09 -1.36 7.04
C PRO A 18 -8.79 -0.65 7.45
N ASP A 19 -8.42 0.43 6.78
CA ASP A 19 -7.13 1.10 6.97
C ASP A 19 -7.25 2.15 8.08
N ILE A 20 -6.86 1.76 9.30
CA ILE A 20 -6.88 2.62 10.50
C ILE A 20 -5.48 2.72 11.08
N VAL A 21 -5.08 3.94 11.42
CA VAL A 21 -3.77 4.19 12.05
C VAL A 21 -3.94 4.72 13.46
N PHE A 22 -3.17 4.14 14.38
CA PHE A 22 -3.09 4.56 15.77
C PHE A 22 -1.73 5.20 16.05
N SER A 23 -1.72 6.24 16.88
CA SER A 23 -0.49 6.89 17.33
C SER A 23 -0.55 7.23 18.82
N ASN A 24 0.62 7.30 19.45
CA ASN A 24 0.81 7.88 20.78
C ASN A 24 1.41 9.30 20.73
N ILE A 25 1.64 9.83 19.52
CA ILE A 25 2.20 11.17 19.31
C ILE A 25 1.04 12.19 19.26
N PRO A 26 1.00 13.20 20.15
CA PRO A 26 -0.16 14.09 20.29
C PRO A 26 -0.53 14.92 19.06
N VAL A 27 0.44 15.22 18.19
CA VAL A 27 0.25 16.05 16.99
C VAL A 27 0.36 15.24 15.70
N ALA A 28 0.28 13.92 15.79
CA ALA A 28 0.21 13.08 14.60
C ALA A 28 -1.17 13.19 13.94
N ILE A 29 -1.18 13.28 12.62
CA ILE A 29 -2.38 13.40 11.79
C ILE A 29 -2.35 12.30 10.74
N GLY A 30 -3.47 11.65 10.48
CA GLY A 30 -3.65 10.72 9.38
C GLY A 30 -4.85 11.10 8.53
N GLU A 31 -4.70 11.07 7.22
CA GLU A 31 -5.73 11.43 6.26
C GLU A 31 -5.68 10.54 5.01
N VAL A 32 -6.80 10.42 4.30
CA VAL A 32 -6.82 9.79 2.98
C VAL A 32 -6.24 10.78 1.97
N ALA A 33 -5.23 10.35 1.21
CA ALA A 33 -4.56 11.16 0.21
C ALA A 33 -5.07 10.82 -1.20
N ASP A 34 -6.18 11.43 -1.61
CA ASP A 34 -6.81 11.19 -2.92
C ASP A 34 -5.87 11.48 -4.10
N ALA A 35 -4.96 12.43 -3.91
CA ALA A 35 -3.94 12.81 -4.89
C ALA A 35 -2.85 11.73 -5.10
N MET A 36 -2.73 10.78 -4.17
CA MET A 36 -1.80 9.64 -4.25
C MET A 36 -2.52 8.42 -4.83
N HIS A 37 -2.90 8.48 -6.10
CA HIS A 37 -3.54 7.37 -6.79
C HIS A 37 -2.49 6.29 -7.17
N THR A 38 -2.59 5.11 -6.57
CA THR A 38 -1.62 4.01 -6.71
C THR A 38 -2.09 2.90 -7.67
N GLY A 39 -3.26 3.04 -8.30
CA GLY A 39 -3.89 1.98 -9.10
C GLY A 39 -4.55 0.86 -8.27
N ALA A 40 -4.28 0.82 -6.96
CA ALA A 40 -4.87 -0.13 -6.02
C ALA A 40 -6.38 0.09 -5.83
N ASP A 41 -7.05 -0.94 -5.32
CA ASP A 41 -8.43 -0.87 -4.82
C ASP A 41 -8.52 -0.26 -3.41
N HIS A 42 -7.38 -0.07 -2.75
CA HIS A 42 -7.23 0.74 -1.54
C HIS A 42 -6.76 2.17 -1.86
N ALA A 43 -7.24 3.13 -1.05
CA ALA A 43 -6.80 4.52 -1.06
C ALA A 43 -5.50 4.67 -0.26
N ALA A 44 -4.65 5.61 -0.65
CA ALA A 44 -3.45 5.92 0.10
C ALA A 44 -3.79 6.66 1.40
N LEU A 45 -3.15 6.28 2.50
CA LEU A 45 -3.16 7.05 3.75
C LEU A 45 -1.87 7.86 3.87
N GLN A 46 -2.02 9.16 4.08
CA GLN A 46 -0.91 10.06 4.39
C GLN A 46 -0.87 10.33 5.89
N LEU A 47 0.30 10.12 6.48
CA LEU A 47 0.55 10.34 7.90
C LEU A 47 1.54 11.48 8.08
N THR A 48 1.15 12.50 8.83
CA THR A 48 2.04 13.58 9.24
C THR A 48 2.39 13.36 10.71
N VAL A 49 3.66 13.07 10.98
CA VAL A 49 4.19 12.91 12.35
C VAL A 49 5.36 13.88 12.58
N PRO A 50 5.46 14.50 13.77
CA PRO A 50 6.61 15.30 14.12
C PRO A 50 7.84 14.39 14.25
N ALA A 51 8.84 14.62 13.39
CA ALA A 51 10.08 13.87 13.39
C ALA A 51 11.26 14.79 13.72
N ASN A 52 12.04 14.43 14.74
CA ASN A 52 13.32 15.11 15.00
C ASN A 52 14.40 14.73 13.96
N ARG A 53 14.19 13.61 13.25
CA ARG A 53 15.01 13.12 12.13
C ARG A 53 14.12 12.28 11.21
N THR A 54 14.09 12.58 9.92
CA THR A 54 13.51 11.67 8.91
C THR A 54 14.57 10.62 8.58
N PRO A 55 14.37 9.32 8.90
CA PRO A 55 15.28 8.30 8.42
C PRO A 55 15.26 8.33 6.89
N LYS A 56 16.43 8.40 6.26
CA LYS A 56 16.51 8.20 4.82
C LYS A 56 16.16 6.73 4.58
N PRO A 57 15.13 6.42 3.76
CA PRO A 57 14.88 5.04 3.39
C PRO A 57 16.12 4.50 2.69
N ASP A 58 16.52 3.28 3.03
CA ASP A 58 17.56 2.59 2.29
C ASP A 58 17.08 2.44 0.84
N GLN A 59 17.80 3.05 -0.09
CA GLN A 59 17.52 2.89 -1.51
C GLN A 59 18.14 1.60 -1.99
N PHE A 60 17.34 0.55 -2.07
CA PHE A 60 17.70 -0.67 -2.78
C PHE A 60 17.51 -0.42 -4.28
N ARG A 61 18.61 -0.20 -4.99
CA ARG A 61 18.60 -0.32 -6.46
C ARG A 61 18.71 -1.80 -6.78
N LEU A 62 17.56 -2.42 -7.09
CA LEU A 62 17.56 -3.75 -7.67
C LEU A 62 18.08 -3.62 -9.11
N SER A 63 19.18 -4.30 -9.41
CA SER A 63 19.72 -4.43 -10.76
C SER A 63 19.78 -5.91 -11.05
N VAL A 64 19.34 -6.29 -12.25
CA VAL A 64 19.51 -7.64 -12.80
C VAL A 64 20.64 -7.54 -13.81
N ASN A 65 21.61 -8.46 -13.78
CA ASN A 65 22.63 -8.50 -14.83
C ASN A 65 22.00 -9.02 -16.11
N ASP A 66 22.56 -8.66 -17.26
CA ASP A 66 22.04 -9.10 -18.56
C ASP A 66 21.96 -10.63 -18.67
N ASP A 67 22.94 -11.35 -18.09
CA ASP A 67 22.98 -12.81 -18.06
C ASP A 67 21.84 -13.44 -17.23
N ASP A 68 21.28 -12.68 -16.29
CA ASP A 68 20.22 -13.13 -15.37
C ASP A 68 18.81 -12.69 -15.85
N LEU A 69 18.71 -11.98 -16.98
CA LEU A 69 17.44 -11.39 -17.45
C LEU A 69 16.38 -12.45 -17.78
N GLU A 70 16.76 -13.55 -18.42
CA GLU A 70 15.82 -14.63 -18.75
C GLU A 70 15.25 -15.27 -17.48
N THR A 71 16.11 -15.57 -16.50
CA THR A 71 15.66 -16.12 -15.21
C THR A 71 14.76 -15.16 -14.45
N PHE A 72 15.07 -13.86 -14.49
CA PHE A 72 14.21 -12.84 -13.89
C PHE A 72 12.86 -12.74 -14.61
N ALA A 73 12.83 -12.83 -15.94
CA ALA A 73 11.59 -12.83 -16.72
C ALA A 73 10.70 -14.02 -16.36
N ASP A 74 11.27 -15.23 -16.30
CA ASP A 74 10.55 -16.45 -15.89
C ASP A 74 9.94 -16.30 -14.49
N MET A 75 10.71 -15.74 -13.54
CA MET A 75 10.20 -15.48 -12.19
C MET A 75 9.05 -14.47 -12.18
N VAL A 76 9.12 -13.42 -13.00
CA VAL A 76 8.06 -12.42 -13.11
C VAL A 76 6.80 -13.03 -13.73
N GLU A 77 6.94 -13.87 -14.75
CA GLU A 77 5.81 -14.55 -15.39
C GLU A 77 5.13 -15.53 -14.43
N ASP A 78 5.91 -16.34 -13.69
CA ASP A 78 5.39 -17.26 -12.68
C ASP A 78 4.67 -16.52 -11.53
N SER A 79 5.20 -15.37 -11.11
CA SER A 79 4.60 -14.57 -10.03
C SER A 79 3.44 -13.68 -10.49
N ALA A 80 3.34 -13.39 -11.79
CA ALA A 80 2.18 -12.74 -12.40
C ALA A 80 0.97 -13.67 -12.53
N HIS A 81 1.06 -14.92 -12.04
CA HIS A 81 -0.12 -15.75 -11.82
C HIS A 81 -0.96 -15.19 -10.68
N PHE A 82 -1.69 -14.11 -10.97
CA PHE A 82 -2.72 -13.60 -10.10
C PHE A 82 -3.73 -14.73 -9.85
N PRO A 83 -4.12 -15.01 -8.60
CA PRO A 83 -5.27 -15.87 -8.38
C PRO A 83 -6.45 -15.29 -9.17
N PRO A 84 -7.31 -16.15 -9.77
CA PRO A 84 -8.51 -15.68 -10.44
C PRO A 84 -9.26 -14.76 -9.47
N ASP A 85 -9.85 -13.69 -10.01
CA ASP A 85 -10.66 -12.82 -9.20
C ASP A 85 -11.71 -13.70 -8.50
N PRO A 86 -11.87 -13.65 -7.17
CA PRO A 86 -12.91 -14.43 -6.50
C PRO A 86 -14.34 -14.07 -6.98
N ARG A 87 -14.49 -13.03 -7.81
CA ARG A 87 -15.72 -12.69 -8.54
C ARG A 87 -15.90 -13.43 -9.87
N ASP A 88 -14.87 -14.08 -10.38
CA ASP A 88 -14.91 -14.93 -11.59
C ASP A 88 -15.32 -16.38 -11.28
N GLU A 89 -15.46 -16.75 -10.00
CA GLU A 89 -16.13 -18.00 -9.64
C GLU A 89 -17.63 -17.89 -9.96
N PRO A 90 -18.20 -18.83 -10.73
CA PRO A 90 -19.64 -18.83 -10.98
C PRO A 90 -20.35 -19.03 -9.65
N THR A 91 -21.09 -18.00 -9.21
CA THR A 91 -21.95 -18.03 -8.03
C THR A 91 -22.81 -19.30 -8.06
N ARG A 92 -22.58 -20.17 -7.08
CA ARG A 92 -23.44 -21.33 -6.81
C ARG A 92 -24.63 -20.93 -5.95
#